data_AF-A0A818T742-F1
#
_entry.id   AF-A0A818T742-F1
#
_cell.length_a   1.000
_cell.length_b   1.000
_cell.length_c   1.000
_cell.angle_alpha   90.00
_cell.angle_beta   90.00
_cell.angle_gamma   90.00
#
_symmetry.space_group_name_H-M   'P 1'
#
loop_
_entity.id
_entity.type
_entity.pdbx_description
1 polymer ?
#
loop_
_entity_poly.entity_id
_entity_poly.type
_entity_poly.pdbx_seq_one_letter_code
_entity_poly.pdbx_strand_id
1 'polypeptide(L)'
;MAGMSKLPAIYRHGFVLATSMAVSYWMTVKWLRQRSKQLLEKDINSSMKSHVTKKNQSVAVDKRFFRNLIALLKILVPKIFCGESLFLALVAASLIARTYADVWMIKNSTSVESAIIGRNVPLFKENLARFAYAMPLIAFVNNALRYTLEELKLRFRKRLSLYLYDQYLKGFTYYQVNTLDSRINNIDQLLTQDVEKFCSSVADLYTNISKPFLDIIIYARKLSGSIGPGGPSLLVLYLVCSGLVLTRLRRPIGRMTVAEQQFEGEFRYVNSRLITNCEEIAFYNGSRREKMIIRDGFERLIKHLRSLIIFRLVMGCIDSVVAKYMS
;
A
#
# COMPACT_ATOMS: atom_id res chain seq x y z
N MET A 1 63.89 0.07 -24.37
CA MET A 1 63.02 -0.05 -23.18
C MET A 1 61.62 0.40 -23.58
N ALA A 2 60.77 -0.57 -23.91
CA ALA A 2 59.41 -0.36 -24.39
C ALA A 2 58.44 -0.96 -23.36
N GLY A 3 57.33 -0.27 -23.07
CA GLY A 3 56.23 -0.87 -22.32
C GLY A 3 55.40 0.05 -21.41
N MET A 4 54.89 1.19 -21.89
CA MET A 4 53.77 1.89 -21.22
C MET A 4 52.84 2.54 -22.25
N SER A 5 52.06 1.73 -22.96
CA SER A 5 50.85 2.19 -23.66
C SER A 5 49.95 1.01 -23.98
N LYS A 6 48.79 0.96 -23.29
CA LYS A 6 47.50 0.35 -23.73
C LYS A 6 46.56 0.20 -22.52
N LEU A 7 45.82 1.27 -22.22
CA LEU A 7 44.51 1.18 -21.56
C LEU A 7 43.45 1.29 -22.67
N PRO A 8 42.46 0.38 -22.74
CA PRO A 8 41.59 0.26 -23.90
C PRO A 8 40.63 1.45 -24.01
N ALA A 9 40.56 2.05 -25.21
CA ALA A 9 39.72 3.19 -25.58
C ALA A 9 38.20 2.97 -25.34
N ILE A 10 37.79 1.74 -25.03
CA ILE A 10 36.39 1.33 -24.83
C ILE A 10 35.79 1.94 -23.54
N TYR A 11 36.59 2.18 -22.50
CA TYR A 11 36.10 2.75 -21.22
C TYR A 11 35.80 4.26 -21.31
N ARG A 12 36.49 5.03 -22.17
CA ARG A 12 36.23 6.48 -22.33
C ARG A 12 34.90 6.74 -23.06
N HIS A 13 34.52 5.91 -24.02
CA HIS A 13 33.25 6.09 -24.75
C HIS A 13 32.03 5.63 -23.94
N GLY A 14 32.17 4.59 -23.10
CA GLY A 14 31.10 4.14 -22.18
C GLY A 14 30.73 5.19 -21.12
N PHE A 15 31.72 5.91 -20.57
CA PHE A 15 31.49 6.99 -19.61
C PHE A 15 30.79 8.21 -20.25
N VAL A 16 31.15 8.58 -21.49
CA VAL A 16 30.51 9.68 -22.23
C VAL A 16 29.07 9.31 -22.63
N LEU A 17 28.79 8.06 -22.98
CA LEU A 17 27.41 7.60 -23.27
C LEU A 17 26.55 7.53 -22.00
N ALA A 18 27.09 7.03 -20.88
CA ALA A 18 26.37 6.97 -19.61
C ALA A 18 26.04 8.36 -19.05
N THR A 19 26.97 9.32 -19.15
CA THR A 19 26.74 10.72 -18.75
C THR A 19 25.73 11.42 -19.67
N SER A 20 25.76 11.17 -20.98
CA SER A 20 24.77 11.67 -21.94
C SER A 20 23.34 11.15 -21.66
N MET A 21 23.21 9.86 -21.33
CA MET A 21 21.94 9.25 -20.94
C MET A 21 21.43 9.76 -19.58
N ALA A 22 22.33 9.97 -18.62
CA ALA A 22 21.97 10.56 -17.32
C ALA A 22 21.54 12.02 -17.46
N VAL A 23 22.17 12.79 -18.34
CA VAL A 23 21.82 14.20 -18.61
C VAL A 23 20.52 14.30 -19.40
N SER A 24 20.26 13.42 -20.38
CA SER A 24 18.98 13.38 -21.10
C SER A 24 17.83 12.90 -20.21
N TYR A 25 18.08 11.93 -19.33
CA TYR A 25 17.15 11.51 -18.28
C TYR A 25 16.88 12.66 -17.28
N TRP A 26 17.92 13.35 -16.82
CA TRP A 26 17.76 14.49 -15.92
C TRP A 26 17.03 15.66 -16.59
N MET A 27 17.31 15.95 -17.86
CA MET A 27 16.63 16.99 -18.62
C MET A 27 15.17 16.65 -18.90
N THR A 28 14.85 15.42 -19.29
CA THR A 28 13.47 14.97 -19.52
C THR A 28 12.67 14.97 -18.22
N VAL A 29 13.24 14.51 -17.11
CA VAL A 29 12.62 14.57 -15.78
C VAL A 29 12.44 16.02 -15.30
N LYS A 30 13.42 16.90 -15.53
CA LYS A 30 13.33 18.31 -15.15
C LYS A 30 12.29 19.05 -16.00
N TRP A 31 12.25 18.79 -17.30
CA TRP A 31 11.25 19.34 -18.23
C TRP A 31 9.82 18.85 -17.91
N LEU A 32 9.64 17.56 -17.62
CA LEU A 32 8.36 16.99 -17.16
C LEU A 32 7.94 17.59 -15.79
N ARG A 33 8.89 17.81 -14.88
CA ARG A 33 8.64 18.45 -13.58
C ARG A 33 8.26 19.93 -13.71
N GLN A 34 8.82 20.64 -14.71
CA GLN A 34 8.53 22.05 -14.96
C GLN A 34 7.18 22.22 -15.67
N ARG A 35 6.87 21.34 -16.63
CA ARG A 35 5.58 21.31 -17.34
C ARG A 35 4.43 20.87 -16.43
N SER A 36 4.66 19.88 -15.55
CA SER A 36 3.68 19.52 -14.53
C SER A 36 3.47 20.62 -13.50
N LYS A 37 4.51 21.35 -13.08
CA LYS A 37 4.36 22.54 -12.22
C LYS A 37 3.51 23.63 -12.87
N GLN A 38 3.73 23.93 -14.15
CA GLN A 38 2.93 24.92 -14.87
C GLN A 38 1.46 24.52 -15.05
N LEU A 39 1.20 23.23 -15.34
CA LEU A 39 -0.16 22.70 -15.42
C LEU A 39 -0.84 22.69 -14.04
N LEU A 40 -0.12 22.28 -12.99
CA LEU A 40 -0.58 22.34 -11.60
C LEU A 40 -0.83 23.78 -11.15
N GLU A 41 0.02 24.76 -11.47
CA GLU A 41 -0.20 26.17 -11.13
C GLU A 41 -1.41 26.75 -11.87
N LYS A 42 -1.62 26.36 -13.13
CA LYS A 42 -2.78 26.79 -13.92
C LYS A 42 -4.09 26.19 -13.39
N ASP A 43 -4.07 24.94 -12.94
CA ASP A 43 -5.22 24.25 -12.32
C ASP A 43 -5.45 24.66 -10.85
N ILE A 44 -4.40 24.99 -10.11
CA ILE A 44 -4.48 25.53 -8.74
C ILE A 44 -4.99 26.97 -8.78
N ASN A 45 -4.53 27.81 -9.71
CA ASN A 45 -5.04 29.18 -9.83
C ASN A 45 -6.48 29.24 -10.36
N SER A 46 -6.91 28.26 -11.17
CA SER A 46 -8.31 28.14 -11.59
C SER A 46 -9.21 27.57 -10.49
N SER A 47 -8.71 26.65 -9.65
CA SER A 47 -9.45 26.13 -8.47
C SER A 47 -9.43 27.06 -7.24
N MET A 48 -8.36 27.82 -7.02
CA MET A 48 -8.28 28.78 -5.90
C MET A 48 -9.23 29.97 -6.10
N LYS A 49 -9.51 30.36 -7.35
CA LYS A 49 -10.51 31.40 -7.62
C LYS A 49 -11.96 30.95 -7.39
N SER A 50 -12.25 29.64 -7.29
CA SER A 50 -13.60 29.12 -7.06
C SER A 50 -13.85 28.54 -5.66
N HIS A 51 -12.82 28.31 -4.83
CA HIS A 51 -12.95 27.65 -3.53
C HIS A 51 -12.28 28.36 -2.34
N VAL A 52 -12.63 29.62 -2.09
CA VAL A 52 -12.21 30.32 -0.84
C VAL A 52 -13.13 30.00 0.37
N THR A 53 -14.23 29.24 0.23
CA THR A 53 -15.22 29.09 1.32
C THR A 53 -15.67 27.66 1.63
N LYS A 54 -14.81 26.64 1.52
CA LYS A 54 -15.06 25.35 2.20
C LYS A 54 -13.84 24.89 2.98
N LYS A 55 -13.99 24.94 4.31
CA LYS A 55 -13.06 24.42 5.31
C LYS A 55 -12.67 22.98 4.95
N ASN A 56 -11.46 22.81 4.46
CA ASN A 56 -10.82 21.53 4.21
C ASN A 56 -10.63 20.81 5.56
N GLN A 57 -11.61 20.02 6.00
CA GLN A 57 -11.33 18.95 6.95
C GLN A 57 -10.59 17.86 6.19
N SER A 58 -9.28 18.04 6.01
CA SER A 58 -8.43 16.91 5.72
C SER A 58 -8.62 15.92 6.86
N VAL A 59 -9.16 14.74 6.56
CA VAL A 59 -9.11 13.57 7.43
C VAL A 59 -7.63 13.18 7.52
N ALA A 60 -6.87 13.95 8.31
CA ALA A 60 -5.47 13.71 8.56
C ALA A 60 -5.38 12.62 9.64
N VAL A 61 -4.32 11.82 9.56
CA VAL A 61 -3.97 10.87 10.62
C VAL A 61 -3.52 11.69 11.84
N ASP A 62 -4.48 12.13 12.63
CA ASP A 62 -4.26 13.02 13.75
C ASP A 62 -3.96 12.25 15.04
N LYS A 63 -3.39 12.95 16.04
CA LYS A 63 -3.21 12.39 17.40
C LYS A 63 -4.53 11.85 18.00
N ARG A 64 -5.67 12.43 17.62
CA ARG A 64 -7.01 11.95 18.00
C ARG A 64 -7.33 10.59 17.39
N PHE A 65 -6.95 10.35 16.13
CA PHE A 65 -7.13 9.06 15.47
C PHE A 65 -6.37 7.96 16.21
N PHE A 66 -5.08 8.17 16.50
CA PHE A 66 -4.28 7.19 17.24
C PHE A 66 -4.83 6.92 18.64
N ARG A 67 -5.30 7.95 19.35
CA ARG A 67 -5.92 7.75 20.67
C ARG A 67 -7.17 6.86 20.58
N ASN A 68 -8.03 7.10 19.60
CA ASN A 68 -9.25 6.31 19.40
C ASN A 68 -8.90 4.88 18.93
N LEU A 69 -7.91 4.73 18.05
CA LEU A 69 -7.41 3.43 17.61
C LEU A 69 -6.86 2.60 18.78
N ILE A 70 -6.05 3.20 19.66
CA ILE A 70 -5.51 2.52 20.84
C ILE A 70 -6.63 2.10 21.80
N ALA A 71 -7.66 2.94 21.98
CA ALA A 71 -8.82 2.59 22.79
C ALA A 71 -9.57 1.38 22.21
N LEU A 72 -9.79 1.34 20.89
CA LEU A 72 -10.41 0.19 20.21
C LEU A 72 -9.53 -1.07 20.27
N LEU A 73 -8.21 -0.93 20.11
CA LEU A 73 -7.26 -2.04 20.26
C LEU A 73 -7.27 -2.63 21.68
N LYS A 74 -7.43 -1.78 22.70
CA LYS A 74 -7.54 -2.23 24.10
C LYS A 74 -8.84 -3.01 24.34
N ILE A 75 -9.91 -2.71 23.60
CA ILE A 75 -11.15 -3.50 23.65
C ILE A 75 -10.97 -4.84 22.93
N LEU A 76 -10.27 -4.86 21.79
CA LEU A 76 -9.98 -6.08 21.03
C LEU A 76 -9.10 -7.06 21.82
N VAL A 77 -8.06 -6.54 22.49
CA VAL A 77 -7.09 -7.32 23.29
C VAL A 77 -7.02 -6.75 24.71
N PRO A 78 -7.94 -7.14 25.61
CA PRO A 78 -8.06 -6.57 26.95
C PRO A 78 -7.00 -7.07 27.92
N LYS A 79 -6.47 -8.28 27.73
CA LYS A 79 -5.45 -8.91 28.59
C LYS A 79 -4.39 -9.64 27.74
N ILE A 80 -3.16 -9.67 28.26
CA ILE A 80 -2.02 -10.38 27.65
C ILE A 80 -2.21 -11.91 27.70
N PHE A 81 -3.06 -12.41 28.61
CA PHE A 81 -3.45 -13.82 28.73
C PHE A 81 -4.94 -14.01 28.41
N CYS A 82 -5.31 -13.88 27.15
CA CYS A 82 -6.65 -14.17 26.66
C CYS A 82 -6.56 -15.03 25.38
N GLY A 83 -7.68 -15.60 24.94
CA GLY A 83 -7.68 -16.42 23.71
C GLY A 83 -7.11 -15.66 22.50
N GLU A 84 -7.40 -14.37 22.39
CA GLU A 84 -6.98 -13.51 21.28
C GLU A 84 -5.48 -13.19 21.33
N SER A 85 -4.89 -13.06 22.52
CA SER A 85 -3.44 -12.85 22.64
C SER A 85 -2.67 -14.12 22.29
N LEU A 86 -3.23 -15.30 22.55
CA LEU A 86 -2.68 -16.57 22.09
C LEU A 86 -2.70 -16.66 20.56
N PHE A 87 -3.79 -16.29 19.90
CA PHE A 87 -3.83 -16.24 18.43
C PHE A 87 -2.85 -15.21 17.86
N LEU A 88 -2.69 -14.04 18.50
CA LEU A 88 -1.65 -13.06 18.12
C LEU A 88 -0.24 -13.64 18.23
N ALA A 89 0.05 -14.36 19.32
CA ALA A 89 1.32 -15.05 19.50
C ALA A 89 1.52 -16.17 18.47
N LEU A 90 0.45 -16.89 18.11
CA LEU A 90 0.50 -17.94 17.09
C LEU A 90 0.72 -17.36 15.69
N VAL A 91 0.14 -16.20 15.37
CA VAL A 91 0.45 -15.45 14.14
C VAL A 91 1.93 -15.03 14.15
N ALA A 92 2.45 -14.52 15.27
CA ALA A 92 3.86 -14.13 15.39
C ALA A 92 4.80 -15.33 15.19
N ALA A 93 4.50 -16.46 15.84
CA ALA A 93 5.26 -17.70 15.69
C ALA A 93 5.21 -18.23 14.25
N SER A 94 4.04 -18.19 13.62
CA SER A 94 3.85 -18.61 12.22
C SER A 94 4.60 -17.70 11.25
N LEU A 95 4.68 -16.39 11.52
CA LEU A 95 5.51 -15.46 10.75
C LEU A 95 7.00 -15.80 10.86
N ILE A 96 7.50 -16.08 12.06
CA ILE A 96 8.90 -16.48 12.27
C ILE A 96 9.20 -17.81 11.55
N ALA A 97 8.33 -18.80 11.70
CA ALA A 97 8.46 -20.09 11.02
C ALA A 97 8.48 -19.93 9.50
N ARG A 98 7.62 -19.04 8.98
CA ARG A 98 7.59 -18.70 7.55
C ARG A 98 8.87 -18.05 7.08
N THR A 99 9.39 -17.03 7.78
CA THR A 99 10.65 -16.38 7.39
C THR A 99 11.81 -17.38 7.45
N TYR A 100 11.83 -18.28 8.41
CA TYR A 100 12.84 -19.34 8.47
C TYR A 100 12.74 -20.31 7.28
N ALA A 101 11.52 -20.72 6.92
CA ALA A 101 11.26 -21.54 5.74
C ALA A 101 11.70 -20.85 4.43
N ASP A 102 11.42 -19.55 4.30
CA ASP A 102 11.83 -18.75 3.14
C ASP A 102 13.36 -18.67 3.04
N VAL A 103 14.07 -18.44 4.16
CA VAL A 103 15.54 -18.42 4.20
C VAL A 103 16.13 -19.79 3.87
N TRP A 104 15.55 -20.87 4.40
CA TRP A 104 16.00 -22.24 4.09
C TRP A 104 15.80 -22.56 2.60
N MET A 105 14.67 -22.16 2.03
CA MET A 105 14.34 -22.33 0.62
C MET A 105 15.35 -21.60 -0.28
N ILE A 106 15.69 -20.35 0.04
CA ILE A 106 16.71 -19.58 -0.69
C ILE A 106 18.06 -20.31 -0.68
N LYS A 107 18.51 -20.77 0.49
CA LYS A 107 19.79 -21.50 0.62
C LYS A 107 19.79 -22.79 -0.19
N ASN A 108 18.71 -23.56 -0.13
CA ASN A 108 18.59 -24.81 -0.87
C ASN A 108 18.57 -24.54 -2.38
N SER A 109 17.86 -23.50 -2.84
CA SER A 109 17.84 -23.07 -4.24
C SER A 109 19.23 -22.70 -4.75
N THR A 110 19.98 -21.88 -4.00
CA THR A 110 21.37 -21.51 -4.38
C THR A 110 22.30 -22.72 -4.40
N SER A 111 22.11 -23.69 -3.49
CA SER A 111 22.87 -24.95 -3.48
C SER A 111 22.56 -25.82 -4.70
N VAL A 112 21.29 -25.87 -5.13
CA VAL A 112 20.88 -26.55 -6.36
C VAL A 112 21.51 -25.87 -7.58
N GLU A 113 21.46 -24.54 -7.68
CA GLU A 113 22.10 -23.77 -8.76
C GLU A 113 23.61 -24.01 -8.81
N SER A 114 24.28 -24.00 -7.66
CA SER A 114 25.72 -24.25 -7.55
C SER A 114 26.08 -25.68 -8.00
N ALA A 115 25.25 -26.66 -7.68
CA ALA A 115 25.44 -28.05 -8.10
C ALA A 115 25.26 -28.22 -9.64
N ILE A 116 24.34 -27.47 -10.24
CA ILE A 116 24.15 -27.44 -11.70
C ILE A 116 25.39 -26.84 -12.39
N ILE A 117 25.87 -25.69 -11.91
CA ILE A 117 27.06 -25.02 -12.46
C ILE A 117 28.29 -25.93 -12.32
N GLY A 118 28.45 -26.57 -11.16
CA GLY A 118 29.52 -27.53 -10.88
C GLY A 118 29.36 -28.90 -11.55
N ARG A 119 28.31 -29.11 -12.38
CA ARG A 119 27.95 -30.40 -13.01
C ARG A 119 27.92 -31.60 -12.06
N ASN A 120 27.62 -31.36 -10.78
CA ASN A 120 27.69 -32.37 -9.74
C ASN A 120 26.31 -33.03 -9.54
N VAL A 121 26.01 -34.02 -10.38
CA VAL A 121 24.72 -34.74 -10.41
C VAL A 121 24.29 -35.38 -9.06
N PRO A 122 25.17 -36.01 -8.26
CA PRO A 122 24.73 -36.61 -6.99
C PRO A 122 24.27 -35.55 -5.99
N LEU A 123 25.04 -34.46 -5.85
CA LEU A 123 24.71 -33.33 -4.98
C LEU A 123 23.42 -32.63 -5.43
N PHE A 124 23.20 -32.52 -6.74
CA PHE A 124 21.97 -32.00 -7.31
C PHE A 124 20.75 -32.86 -6.91
N LYS A 125 20.83 -34.19 -7.07
CA LYS A 125 19.74 -35.11 -6.71
C LYS A 125 19.41 -35.06 -5.22
N GLU A 126 20.41 -35.01 -4.35
CA GLU A 126 20.22 -34.90 -2.90
C GLU A 126 19.52 -33.59 -2.51
N ASN A 127 19.97 -32.46 -3.05
CA ASN A 127 19.39 -31.14 -2.77
C ASN A 127 17.97 -31.01 -3.34
N LEU A 128 17.70 -31.64 -4.49
CA LEU A 128 16.36 -31.71 -5.07
C LEU A 128 15.41 -32.58 -4.25
N ALA A 129 15.88 -33.72 -3.74
CA ALA A 129 15.09 -34.57 -2.84
C ALA A 129 14.75 -33.83 -1.54
N ARG A 130 15.74 -33.17 -0.91
CA ARG A 130 15.51 -32.31 0.28
C ARG A 130 14.46 -31.24 0.01
N PHE A 131 14.51 -30.61 -1.16
CA PHE A 131 13.52 -29.61 -1.58
C PHE A 131 12.11 -30.21 -1.68
N ALA A 132 11.98 -31.37 -2.34
CA ALA A 132 10.70 -32.05 -2.52
C ALA A 132 10.07 -32.46 -1.17
N TYR A 133 10.87 -32.98 -0.23
CA TYR A 133 10.38 -33.34 1.10
C TYR A 133 10.00 -32.13 1.97
N ALA A 134 10.63 -30.98 1.76
CA ALA A 134 10.33 -29.78 2.52
C ALA A 134 9.08 -29.03 2.00
N MET A 135 8.69 -29.19 0.73
CA MET A 135 7.54 -28.50 0.13
C MET A 135 6.24 -28.65 0.93
N PRO A 136 5.80 -29.85 1.34
CA PRO A 136 4.57 -30.01 2.13
C PRO A 136 4.61 -29.26 3.46
N LEU A 137 5.77 -29.27 4.14
CA LEU A 137 5.94 -28.57 5.41
C LEU A 137 5.85 -27.05 5.21
N ILE A 138 6.48 -26.50 4.17
CA ILE A 138 6.41 -25.07 3.85
C ILE A 138 4.97 -24.68 3.50
N ALA A 139 4.27 -25.50 2.70
CA ALA A 139 2.86 -25.29 2.36
C ALA A 139 1.98 -25.31 3.62
N PHE A 140 2.23 -26.22 4.56
CA PHE A 140 1.53 -26.28 5.83
C PHE A 140 1.74 -24.99 6.65
N VAL A 141 2.98 -24.53 6.83
CA VAL A 141 3.29 -23.29 7.57
C VAL A 141 2.57 -22.08 6.95
N ASN A 142 2.56 -21.98 5.61
CA ASN A 142 1.87 -20.90 4.92
C ASN A 142 0.35 -20.93 5.14
N ASN A 143 -0.27 -22.11 5.10
CA ASN A 143 -1.70 -22.26 5.35
C ASN A 143 -2.06 -22.09 6.84
N ALA A 144 -1.20 -22.53 7.75
CA ALA A 144 -1.36 -22.31 9.19
C ALA A 144 -1.35 -20.81 9.52
N LEU A 145 -0.44 -20.03 8.92
CA LEU A 145 -0.43 -18.58 9.08
C LEU A 145 -1.74 -17.95 8.59
N ARG A 146 -2.22 -18.35 7.40
CA ARG A 146 -3.49 -17.85 6.84
C ARG A 146 -4.67 -18.17 7.73
N TYR A 147 -4.78 -19.43 8.16
CA TYR A 147 -5.84 -19.88 9.06
C TYR A 147 -5.85 -19.08 10.37
N THR A 148 -4.68 -18.94 11.01
CA THR A 148 -4.56 -18.22 12.29
C THR A 148 -4.93 -16.74 12.15
N LEU A 149 -4.58 -16.13 11.02
CA LEU A 149 -4.93 -14.74 10.74
C LEU A 149 -6.44 -14.56 10.55
N GLU A 150 -7.10 -15.43 9.80
CA GLU A 150 -8.56 -15.39 9.59
C GLU A 150 -9.32 -15.66 10.90
N GLU A 151 -8.87 -16.62 11.70
CA GLU A 151 -9.43 -16.89 13.03
C GLU A 151 -9.25 -15.69 13.97
N LEU A 152 -8.12 -14.98 13.89
CA LEU A 152 -7.90 -13.75 14.65
C LEU A 152 -8.88 -12.64 14.23
N LYS A 153 -9.12 -12.46 12.93
CA LYS A 153 -10.11 -11.49 12.40
C LYS A 153 -11.51 -11.80 12.93
N LEU A 154 -11.91 -13.06 12.89
CA LEU A 154 -13.22 -13.51 13.38
C LEU A 154 -13.39 -13.22 14.88
N ARG A 155 -12.36 -13.49 15.69
CA ARG A 155 -12.40 -13.22 17.13
C ARG A 155 -12.45 -11.74 17.45
N PHE A 156 -11.69 -10.91 16.72
CA PHE A 156 -11.76 -9.46 16.83
C PHE A 156 -13.16 -8.94 16.49
N ARG A 157 -13.75 -9.41 15.38
CA ARG A 157 -15.14 -9.09 15.01
C ARG A 157 -16.10 -9.49 16.12
N LYS A 158 -16.05 -10.74 16.58
CA LYS A 158 -16.94 -11.24 17.64
C LYS A 158 -16.88 -10.36 18.89
N ARG A 159 -15.69 -10.05 19.38
CA ARG A 159 -15.53 -9.26 20.61
C ARG A 159 -15.98 -7.80 20.43
N LEU A 160 -15.59 -7.16 19.33
CA LEU A 160 -15.96 -5.76 19.09
C LEU A 160 -17.46 -5.62 18.85
N SER A 161 -18.07 -6.50 18.07
CA SER A 161 -19.51 -6.51 17.86
C SER A 161 -20.25 -6.71 19.18
N LEU A 162 -19.90 -7.71 20.00
CA LEU A 162 -20.56 -7.93 21.30
C LEU A 162 -20.44 -6.73 22.23
N TYR A 163 -19.26 -6.11 22.31
CA TYR A 163 -19.06 -4.89 23.11
C TYR A 163 -19.91 -3.71 22.61
N LEU A 164 -19.98 -3.51 21.30
CA LEU A 164 -20.78 -2.43 20.72
C LEU A 164 -22.28 -2.68 20.87
N TYR A 165 -22.75 -3.92 20.72
CA TYR A 165 -24.15 -4.27 20.96
C TYR A 165 -24.54 -4.11 22.42
N ASP A 166 -23.69 -4.52 23.37
CA ASP A 166 -23.93 -4.31 24.80
C ASP A 166 -24.07 -2.82 25.14
N GLN A 167 -23.21 -1.98 24.57
CA GLN A 167 -23.26 -0.53 24.76
C GLN A 167 -24.46 0.13 24.03
N TYR A 168 -24.81 -0.37 22.84
CA TYR A 168 -25.93 0.13 22.05
C TYR A 168 -27.29 -0.17 22.69
N LEU A 169 -27.43 -1.37 23.27
CA LEU A 169 -28.64 -1.82 23.95
C LEU A 169 -28.70 -1.39 25.43
N LYS A 170 -27.73 -0.61 25.90
CA LYS A 170 -27.70 -0.12 27.27
C LYS A 170 -28.73 1.00 27.47
N GLY A 171 -29.85 0.69 28.12
CA GLY A 171 -30.92 1.65 28.38
C GLY A 171 -31.60 2.12 27.09
N PHE A 172 -31.80 3.44 26.93
CA PHE A 172 -32.44 4.02 25.74
C PHE A 172 -31.44 4.51 24.68
N THR A 173 -30.17 4.10 24.74
CA THR A 173 -29.11 4.56 23.82
C THR A 173 -29.43 4.25 22.36
N TYR A 174 -30.05 3.11 22.04
CA TYR A 174 -30.49 2.78 20.69
C TYR A 174 -31.45 3.82 20.09
N TYR A 175 -32.35 4.37 20.91
CA TYR A 175 -33.29 5.42 20.49
C TYR A 175 -32.61 6.78 20.39
N GLN A 176 -31.78 7.13 21.38
CA GLN A 176 -31.07 8.42 21.40
C GLN A 176 -30.11 8.55 20.21
N VAL A 177 -29.37 7.49 19.89
CA VAL A 177 -28.39 7.51 18.80
C VAL A 177 -29.08 7.54 17.44
N ASN A 178 -30.23 6.87 17.28
CA ASN A 178 -30.95 6.84 16.00
C ASN A 178 -31.81 8.09 15.75
N THR A 179 -32.37 8.71 16.81
CA THR A 179 -33.36 9.80 16.67
C THR A 179 -32.85 11.17 17.14
N LEU A 180 -31.96 11.22 18.12
CA LEU A 180 -31.52 12.48 18.75
C LEU A 180 -30.11 12.92 18.34
N ASP A 181 -29.25 12.00 17.87
CA ASP A 181 -27.85 12.29 17.54
C ASP A 181 -27.58 12.20 16.03
N SER A 182 -27.64 13.35 15.33
CA SER A 182 -27.33 13.45 13.90
C SER A 182 -25.84 13.36 13.55
N ARG A 183 -24.96 13.14 14.54
CA ARG A 183 -23.51 12.97 14.31
C ARG A 183 -23.16 11.57 13.81
N ILE A 184 -23.98 10.57 14.12
CA ILE A 184 -23.75 9.16 13.76
C ILE A 184 -24.80 8.76 12.73
N ASN A 185 -24.44 8.84 11.45
CA ASN A 185 -25.31 8.40 10.37
C ASN A 185 -25.07 6.91 10.08
N ASN A 186 -26.12 6.19 9.69
CA ASN A 186 -26.07 4.78 9.27
C ASN A 186 -25.50 3.83 10.33
N ILE A 187 -26.11 3.83 11.53
CA ILE A 187 -25.70 3.01 12.69
C ILE A 187 -25.77 1.52 12.39
N ASP A 188 -26.72 1.09 11.57
CA ASP A 188 -26.85 -0.26 11.06
C ASP A 188 -25.61 -0.68 10.26
N GLN A 189 -25.13 0.17 9.35
CA GLN A 189 -23.89 -0.06 8.60
C GLN A 189 -22.67 -0.04 9.51
N LEU A 190 -22.64 0.88 10.49
CA LEU A 190 -21.54 1.00 11.46
C LEU A 190 -21.39 -0.29 12.27
N LEU A 191 -22.48 -0.79 12.87
CA LEU A 191 -22.47 -1.96 13.76
C LEU A 191 -22.22 -3.28 13.01
N THR A 192 -22.47 -3.32 11.71
CA THR A 192 -22.35 -4.53 10.89
C THR A 192 -21.09 -4.54 10.02
N GLN A 193 -21.08 -3.75 8.95
CA GLN A 193 -20.05 -3.79 7.91
C GLN A 193 -18.77 -3.08 8.33
N ASP A 194 -18.88 -1.93 9.01
CA ASP A 194 -17.70 -1.13 9.32
C ASP A 194 -16.87 -1.77 10.45
N VAL A 195 -17.53 -2.41 11.42
CA VAL A 195 -16.85 -3.25 12.43
C VAL A 195 -16.09 -4.40 11.80
N GLU A 196 -16.70 -5.10 10.84
CA GLU A 196 -16.03 -6.18 10.10
C GLU A 196 -14.79 -5.66 9.36
N LYS A 197 -14.96 -4.60 8.55
CA LYS A 197 -13.86 -4.00 7.79
C LYS A 197 -12.75 -3.51 8.70
N PHE A 198 -13.10 -2.89 9.83
CA PHE A 198 -12.13 -2.41 10.82
C PHE A 198 -11.31 -3.56 11.41
N CYS A 199 -11.97 -4.62 11.90
CA CYS A 199 -11.28 -5.78 12.49
C CYS A 199 -10.35 -6.47 11.48
N SER A 200 -10.81 -6.68 10.24
CA SER A 200 -9.99 -7.23 9.16
C SER A 200 -8.79 -6.34 8.86
N SER A 201 -9.00 -5.03 8.73
CA SER A 201 -7.93 -4.06 8.45
C SER A 201 -6.88 -4.02 9.55
N VAL A 202 -7.29 -4.11 10.83
CA VAL A 202 -6.37 -4.13 11.97
C VAL A 202 -5.51 -5.40 11.98
N ALA A 203 -6.10 -6.57 11.75
CA ALA A 203 -5.36 -7.83 11.71
C ALA A 203 -4.41 -7.90 10.50
N ASP A 204 -4.86 -7.42 9.33
CA ASP A 204 -4.02 -7.35 8.13
C ASP A 204 -2.89 -6.32 8.30
N LEU A 205 -3.15 -5.18 8.95
CA LEU A 205 -2.13 -4.19 9.26
C LEU A 205 -1.02 -4.79 10.13
N TYR A 206 -1.38 -5.60 11.14
CA TYR A 206 -0.41 -6.29 11.99
C TYR A 206 0.53 -7.17 11.18
N THR A 207 0.02 -8.01 10.27
CA THR A 207 0.87 -8.91 9.47
C THR A 207 1.66 -8.18 8.39
N ASN A 208 1.04 -7.19 7.73
CA ASN A 208 1.68 -6.40 6.68
C ASN A 208 2.83 -5.54 7.20
N ILE A 209 2.83 -5.15 8.48
CA ILE A 209 3.95 -4.45 9.12
C ILE A 209 4.96 -5.44 9.70
N SER A 210 4.48 -6.47 10.42
CA SER A 210 5.36 -7.39 11.15
C SER A 210 6.23 -8.23 10.23
N LYS A 211 5.69 -8.68 9.09
CA LYS A 211 6.43 -9.51 8.13
C LYS A 211 7.68 -8.82 7.58
N PRO A 212 7.61 -7.65 6.89
CA PRO A 212 8.80 -6.99 6.37
C PRO A 212 9.78 -6.60 7.47
N PHE A 213 9.30 -6.25 8.67
CA PHE A 213 10.16 -5.96 9.81
C PHE A 213 10.99 -7.19 10.25
N LEU A 214 10.35 -8.36 10.37
CA LEU A 214 11.03 -9.61 10.69
C LEU A 214 12.02 -10.02 9.60
N ASP A 215 11.62 -9.92 8.33
CA ASP A 215 12.47 -10.23 7.19
C ASP A 215 13.74 -9.37 7.21
N ILE A 216 13.61 -8.04 7.41
CA ILE A 216 14.76 -7.13 7.51
C ILE A 216 15.72 -7.54 8.62
N ILE A 217 15.21 -7.84 9.83
CA ILE A 217 16.05 -8.21 10.97
C ILE A 217 16.80 -9.52 10.70
N ILE A 218 16.11 -10.53 10.17
CA ILE A 218 16.69 -11.85 9.92
C ILE A 218 17.73 -11.77 8.81
N TYR A 219 17.43 -11.07 7.71
CA TYR A 219 18.39 -10.87 6.62
C TYR A 219 19.58 -10.05 7.05
N ALA A 220 19.38 -8.97 7.81
CA ALA A 220 20.48 -8.15 8.34
C ALA A 220 21.43 -9.00 9.19
N ARG A 221 20.91 -9.86 10.08
CA ARG A 221 21.73 -10.77 10.91
C ARG A 221 22.45 -11.83 10.07
N LYS A 222 21.76 -12.48 9.13
CA LYS A 222 22.35 -13.52 8.27
C LYS A 222 23.48 -12.96 7.41
N LEU A 223 23.26 -11.80 6.79
CA LEU A 223 24.21 -11.19 5.88
C LEU A 223 25.43 -10.62 6.62
N SER A 224 25.22 -10.06 7.83
CA SER A 224 26.31 -9.62 8.72
C SER A 224 27.24 -10.77 9.10
N GLY A 225 26.69 -11.96 9.34
CA GLY A 225 27.48 -13.17 9.66
C GLY A 225 28.25 -13.78 8.48
N SER A 226 27.92 -13.44 7.22
CA SER A 226 28.58 -14.02 6.03
C SER A 226 29.56 -13.08 5.32
N ILE A 227 29.31 -11.76 5.33
CA ILE A 227 30.10 -10.77 4.57
C ILE A 227 30.70 -9.68 5.50
N GLY A 228 30.38 -9.72 6.80
CA GLY A 228 30.66 -8.63 7.74
C GLY A 228 29.60 -7.52 7.68
N PRO A 229 29.60 -6.56 8.64
CA PRO A 229 28.55 -5.56 8.77
C PRO A 229 28.47 -4.55 7.60
N GLY A 230 29.53 -4.45 6.79
CA GLY A 230 29.58 -3.54 5.63
C GLY A 230 28.57 -3.86 4.53
N GLY A 231 28.40 -5.14 4.16
CA GLY A 231 27.45 -5.56 3.12
C GLY A 231 25.98 -5.21 3.45
N PRO A 232 25.45 -5.62 4.62
CA PRO A 232 24.11 -5.24 5.07
C PRO A 232 23.91 -3.73 5.19
N SER A 233 24.90 -3.00 5.69
CA SER A 233 24.79 -1.55 5.85
C SER A 233 24.66 -0.81 4.50
N LEU A 234 25.39 -1.24 3.47
CA LEU A 234 25.29 -0.68 2.12
C LEU A 234 23.93 -0.98 1.49
N LEU A 235 23.41 -2.20 1.69
CA LEU A 235 22.09 -2.62 1.18
C LEU A 235 20.95 -1.87 1.88
N VAL A 236 21.03 -1.66 3.20
CA VAL A 236 20.08 -0.84 3.95
C VAL A 236 20.16 0.63 3.52
N LEU A 237 21.37 1.17 3.35
CA LEU A 237 21.55 2.55 2.87
C LEU A 237 20.93 2.72 1.48
N TYR A 238 21.17 1.78 0.57
CA TYR A 238 20.54 1.76 -0.75
C TYR A 238 19.01 1.70 -0.66
N LEU A 239 18.46 0.80 0.17
CA LEU A 239 17.01 0.67 0.37
C LEU A 239 16.40 1.99 0.89
N VAL A 240 17.04 2.64 1.85
CA VAL A 240 16.59 3.92 2.42
C VAL A 240 16.67 5.03 1.36
N CYS A 241 17.80 5.15 0.65
CA CYS A 241 17.96 6.15 -0.41
C CYS A 241 16.94 5.96 -1.54
N SER A 242 16.78 4.73 -2.04
CA SER A 242 15.80 4.38 -3.06
C SER A 242 14.38 4.65 -2.56
N GLY A 243 14.05 4.21 -1.35
CA GLY A 243 12.76 4.45 -0.71
C GLY A 243 12.42 5.94 -0.55
N LEU A 244 13.38 6.78 -0.17
CA LEU A 244 13.18 8.23 -0.06
C LEU A 244 12.93 8.88 -1.42
N VAL A 245 13.69 8.50 -2.45
CA VAL A 245 13.53 9.01 -3.82
C VAL A 245 12.16 8.60 -4.38
N LEU A 246 11.82 7.30 -4.29
CA LEU A 246 10.53 6.74 -4.71
C LEU A 246 9.36 7.39 -3.97
N THR A 247 9.46 7.55 -2.65
CA THR A 247 8.43 8.22 -1.84
C THR A 247 8.22 9.66 -2.29
N ARG A 248 9.30 10.38 -2.60
CA ARG A 248 9.22 11.76 -3.07
C ARG A 248 8.62 11.86 -4.48
N LEU A 249 8.90 10.90 -5.36
CA LEU A 249 8.27 10.78 -6.67
C LEU A 249 6.77 10.42 -6.58
N ARG A 250 6.38 9.68 -5.54
CA ARG A 250 4.98 9.24 -5.31
C ARG A 250 4.08 10.29 -4.65
N ARG A 251 4.65 11.30 -3.95
CA ARG A 251 3.91 12.42 -3.33
C ARG A 251 2.76 13.05 -4.16
N PRO A 252 2.89 13.32 -5.47
CA PRO A 252 1.80 13.89 -6.26
C PRO A 252 0.55 13.01 -6.35
N ILE A 253 0.65 11.68 -6.18
CA ILE A 253 -0.51 10.76 -6.23
C ILE A 253 -1.57 11.18 -5.22
N GLY A 254 -1.17 11.55 -4.00
CA GLY A 254 -2.13 11.96 -2.97
C GLY A 254 -2.97 13.17 -3.41
N ARG A 255 -2.37 14.15 -4.09
CA ARG A 255 -3.11 15.30 -4.63
C ARG A 255 -4.05 14.90 -5.76
N MET A 256 -3.62 13.98 -6.63
CA MET A 256 -4.46 13.46 -7.71
C MET A 256 -5.65 12.65 -7.17
N THR A 257 -5.47 11.88 -6.10
CA THR A 257 -6.55 11.15 -5.43
C THR A 257 -7.54 12.10 -4.76
N VAL A 258 -7.08 13.20 -4.16
CA VAL A 258 -8.00 14.22 -3.61
C VAL A 258 -8.83 14.86 -4.74
N ALA A 259 -8.21 15.20 -5.86
CA ALA A 259 -8.92 15.74 -7.03
C ALA A 259 -9.91 14.71 -7.62
N GLU A 260 -9.55 13.43 -7.64
CA GLU A 260 -10.44 12.33 -8.06
C GLU A 260 -11.70 12.29 -7.20
N GLN A 261 -11.56 12.35 -5.87
CA GLN A 261 -12.68 12.40 -4.94
C GLN A 261 -13.55 13.67 -5.12
N GLN A 262 -12.94 14.81 -5.47
CA GLN A 262 -13.70 16.02 -5.76
C GLN A 262 -14.55 15.87 -7.03
N PHE A 263 -13.99 15.33 -8.12
CA PHE A 263 -14.73 15.10 -9.37
C PHE A 263 -15.81 14.02 -9.20
N GLU A 264 -15.53 12.94 -8.46
CA GLU A 264 -16.55 11.94 -8.12
C GLU A 264 -17.67 12.55 -7.27
N GLY A 265 -17.32 13.41 -6.32
CA GLY A 265 -18.27 14.14 -5.48
C GLY A 265 -19.17 15.08 -6.30
N GLU A 266 -18.59 15.83 -7.25
CA GLU A 266 -19.34 16.69 -8.18
C GLU A 266 -20.30 15.86 -9.05
N PHE A 267 -19.82 14.74 -9.62
CA PHE A 267 -20.66 13.84 -10.41
C PHE A 267 -21.82 13.25 -9.60
N ARG A 268 -21.55 12.78 -8.36
CA ARG A 268 -22.59 12.30 -7.44
C ARG A 268 -23.59 13.40 -7.07
N TYR A 269 -23.12 14.61 -6.84
CA TYR A 269 -23.98 15.76 -6.54
C TYR A 269 -24.94 16.07 -7.70
N VAL A 270 -24.45 16.10 -8.94
CA VAL A 270 -25.30 16.32 -10.12
C VAL A 270 -26.36 15.22 -10.22
N ASN A 271 -25.99 13.95 -9.98
CA ASN A 271 -26.94 12.85 -10.02
C ASN A 271 -27.99 12.93 -8.88
N SER A 272 -27.56 13.29 -7.67
CA SER A 272 -28.46 13.52 -6.54
C SER A 272 -29.44 14.66 -6.84
N ARG A 273 -28.96 15.76 -7.42
CA ARG A 273 -29.80 16.90 -7.82
C ARG A 273 -30.85 16.50 -8.86
N LEU A 274 -30.48 15.67 -9.84
CA LEU A 274 -31.42 15.14 -10.83
C LEU A 274 -32.53 14.33 -10.15
N ILE A 275 -32.19 13.48 -9.18
CA ILE A 275 -33.15 12.66 -8.46
C ILE A 275 -34.09 13.52 -7.61
N THR A 276 -33.55 14.50 -6.87
CA THR A 276 -34.34 15.36 -5.97
C THR A 276 -35.31 16.27 -6.73
N ASN A 277 -34.93 16.76 -7.91
CA ASN A 277 -35.75 17.70 -8.69
C ASN A 277 -36.36 17.04 -9.95
N CYS A 278 -36.55 15.72 -9.92
CA CYS A 278 -36.97 14.96 -11.10
C CYS A 278 -38.36 15.38 -11.61
N GLU A 279 -39.28 15.74 -10.72
CA GLU A 279 -40.64 16.19 -11.05
C GLU A 279 -40.63 17.53 -11.79
N GLU A 280 -39.88 18.51 -11.28
CA GLU A 280 -39.72 19.82 -11.93
C GLU A 280 -39.09 19.67 -13.32
N ILE A 281 -38.05 18.85 -13.43
CA ILE A 281 -37.35 18.60 -14.70
C ILE A 281 -38.28 17.91 -15.71
N ALA A 282 -39.11 16.97 -15.26
CA ALA A 282 -40.10 16.31 -16.11
C ALA A 282 -41.20 17.28 -16.56
N PHE A 283 -41.68 18.14 -15.65
CA PHE A 283 -42.70 19.15 -15.93
C PHE A 283 -42.23 20.19 -16.96
N TYR A 284 -40.98 20.65 -16.87
CA TYR A 284 -40.38 21.60 -17.82
C TYR A 284 -39.72 20.94 -19.05
N ASN A 285 -39.86 19.63 -19.23
CA ASN A 285 -39.25 18.85 -20.31
C ASN A 285 -37.72 19.07 -20.46
N GLY A 286 -37.03 19.20 -19.32
CA GLY A 286 -35.62 19.59 -19.20
C GLY A 286 -34.60 18.48 -19.50
N SER A 287 -35.06 17.28 -19.87
CA SER A 287 -34.24 16.06 -19.99
C SER A 287 -32.99 16.21 -20.89
N ARG A 288 -33.10 16.94 -22.00
CA ARG A 288 -31.94 17.18 -22.90
C ARG A 288 -30.86 18.01 -22.21
N ARG A 289 -31.23 19.01 -21.41
CA ARG A 289 -30.29 19.89 -20.69
C ARG A 289 -29.60 19.12 -19.57
N GLU A 290 -30.35 18.36 -18.77
CA GLU A 290 -29.79 17.53 -17.70
C GLU A 290 -28.83 16.45 -18.24
N LYS A 291 -29.16 15.83 -19.39
CA LYS A 291 -28.25 14.89 -20.06
C LYS A 291 -26.90 15.53 -20.41
N MET A 292 -26.88 16.79 -20.86
CA MET A 292 -25.63 17.49 -21.15
C MET A 292 -24.83 17.79 -19.89
N ILE A 293 -25.48 18.19 -18.80
CA ILE A 293 -24.83 18.50 -17.52
C ILE A 293 -24.18 17.24 -16.92
N ILE A 294 -24.91 16.12 -16.89
CA ILE A 294 -24.39 14.84 -16.40
C ILE A 294 -23.21 14.37 -17.26
N ARG A 295 -23.34 14.46 -18.58
CA ARG A 295 -22.27 14.07 -19.49
C ARG A 295 -21.00 14.92 -19.30
N ASP A 296 -21.14 16.23 -19.14
CA ASP A 296 -19.99 17.12 -18.89
C ASP A 296 -19.29 16.78 -17.56
N GLY A 297 -20.05 16.57 -16.48
CA GLY A 297 -19.50 16.13 -15.20
C GLY A 297 -18.77 14.78 -15.31
N PHE A 298 -19.34 13.84 -16.06
CA PHE A 298 -18.72 12.53 -16.30
C PHE A 298 -17.45 12.63 -17.15
N GLU A 299 -17.44 13.44 -18.22
CA GLU A 299 -16.26 13.63 -19.08
C GLU A 299 -15.08 14.26 -18.32
N ARG A 300 -15.35 15.21 -17.41
CA ARG A 300 -14.32 15.78 -16.51
C ARG A 300 -13.69 14.72 -15.62
N LEU A 301 -14.53 13.87 -15.00
CA LEU A 301 -14.07 12.74 -14.18
C LEU A 301 -13.20 11.77 -15.00
N ILE A 302 -13.66 11.37 -16.19
CA ILE A 302 -12.93 10.45 -17.07
C ILE A 302 -11.59 11.05 -17.51
N LYS A 303 -11.53 12.34 -17.83
CA LYS A 303 -10.28 13.02 -18.20
C LYS A 303 -9.26 12.98 -17.07
N HIS A 304 -9.70 13.21 -15.82
CA HIS A 304 -8.84 13.12 -14.64
C HIS A 304 -8.37 11.69 -14.40
N LEU A 305 -9.28 10.71 -14.43
CA LEU A 305 -8.95 9.28 -14.26
C LEU A 305 -7.94 8.82 -15.31
N ARG A 306 -8.08 9.23 -16.57
CA ARG A 306 -7.12 8.90 -17.64
C ARG A 306 -5.73 9.47 -17.35
N SER A 307 -5.65 10.71 -16.89
CA SER A 307 -4.37 11.34 -16.50
C SER A 307 -3.71 10.59 -15.33
N LEU A 308 -4.51 10.17 -14.35
CA LEU A 308 -4.06 9.38 -13.21
C LEU A 308 -3.58 7.97 -13.63
N ILE A 309 -4.25 7.31 -14.57
CA ILE A 309 -3.81 6.02 -15.12
C ILE A 309 -2.44 6.15 -15.81
N ILE A 310 -2.26 7.16 -16.66
CA ILE A 310 -0.98 7.41 -17.34
C ILE A 310 0.12 7.69 -16.30
N PHE A 311 -0.18 8.49 -15.27
CA PHE A 311 0.77 8.76 -14.19
C PHE A 311 1.17 7.48 -13.44
N ARG A 312 0.20 6.62 -13.09
CA ARG A 312 0.45 5.33 -12.44
C ARG A 312 1.28 4.40 -13.34
N LEU A 313 1.04 4.40 -14.65
CA LEU A 313 1.83 3.62 -15.61
C LEU A 313 3.30 4.07 -15.60
N VAL A 314 3.56 5.38 -15.74
CA VAL A 314 4.93 5.93 -15.73
C VAL A 314 5.63 5.62 -14.41
N MET A 315 4.95 5.82 -13.28
CA MET A 315 5.50 5.46 -11.97
C MET A 315 5.76 3.95 -11.84
N GLY A 316 4.88 3.09 -12.36
CA GLY A 316 5.07 1.64 -12.36
C GLY A 316 6.28 1.21 -13.21
N CYS A 317 6.52 1.87 -14.34
CA CYS A 317 7.72 1.67 -15.15
C CYS A 317 8.98 2.09 -14.38
N ILE A 318 8.97 3.26 -13.72
CA ILE A 318 10.09 3.72 -12.89
C ILE A 318 10.36 2.75 -11.75
N ASP A 319 9.31 2.32 -11.03
CA ASP A 319 9.42 1.37 -9.93
C ASP A 319 10.03 0.05 -10.43
N SER A 320 9.62 -0.44 -11.61
CA SER A 320 10.16 -1.67 -12.21
C SER A 320 11.63 -1.54 -12.64
N VAL A 321 12.03 -0.40 -13.19
CA VAL A 321 13.42 -0.15 -13.59
C VAL A 321 14.33 -0.05 -12.36
N VAL A 322 13.92 0.72 -11.35
CA VAL A 322 14.68 0.86 -10.10
C VAL A 322 14.77 -0.50 -9.39
N ALA A 323 13.69 -1.26 -9.36
CA ALA A 323 13.67 -2.57 -8.71
C ALA A 323 14.46 -3.66 -9.46
N LYS A 324 14.72 -3.52 -10.77
CA LYS A 324 15.37 -4.58 -11.57
C LYS A 324 16.81 -4.28 -11.94
N TYR A 325 17.15 -3.00 -12.16
CA TYR A 325 18.48 -2.59 -12.62
C TYR A 325 19.34 -1.96 -11.53
N MET A 326 18.76 -1.65 -10.37
CA MET A 326 19.50 -1.06 -9.25
C MET A 326 19.54 -1.94 -7.99
N SER A 327 18.88 -3.10 -7.98
CA SER A 327 19.02 -4.15 -6.95
C SER A 327 19.99 -5.24 -7.40
#